data_AF-A0A9D5J0J7-F1
#
_entry.id   AF-A0A9D5J0J7-F1
#
_cell.length_a   1.000
_cell.length_b   1.000
_cell.length_c   1.000
_cell.angle_alpha   90.00
_cell.angle_beta   90.00
_cell.angle_gamma   90.00
#
_symmetry.space_group_name_H-M   'P 1'
#
loop_
_entity.id
_entity.type
_entity.pdbx_description
1 polymer ?
#
loop_
_entity_poly.entity_id
_entity_poly.type
_entity_poly.pdbx_seq_one_letter_code
_entity_poly.pdbx_strand_id
1 'polypeptide(L)'
;MDILVWLYMTSAVLLILHEMDSAYWKEWNLFKRSNDPSTDTRDLGGFLIFHIPLLFLALWGLLKLHEGTKAGLIVSLVFAATGLFAFVFHMVFLKKGRPEFRAPVSICILCATLLVSIAQLCLTIARLMG
;
A
#
# COMPACT_ATOMS: atom_id res chain seq x y z
N MET A 1 -2.00 17.04 18.12
CA MET A 1 -1.53 15.88 17.33
C MET A 1 -1.11 16.36 15.96
N ASP A 2 -0.01 15.84 15.43
CA ASP A 2 0.54 16.24 14.13
C ASP A 2 -0.37 15.73 12.98
N ILE A 3 -0.70 16.61 12.04
CA ILE A 3 -1.49 16.26 10.84
C ILE A 3 -0.80 15.17 10.01
N LEU A 4 0.54 15.10 10.03
CA LEU A 4 1.29 14.05 9.33
C LEU A 4 1.00 12.65 9.88
N VAL A 5 0.82 12.53 11.20
CA VAL A 5 0.48 11.26 11.86
C VAL A 5 -0.90 10.78 11.41
N TRP A 6 -1.87 11.70 11.31
CA TRP A 6 -3.21 11.36 10.81
C TRP A 6 -3.20 10.95 9.34
N LEU A 7 -2.47 11.67 8.49
CA LEU A 7 -2.29 11.29 7.09
C LEU A 7 -1.66 9.90 6.96
N TYR A 8 -0.62 9.60 7.74
CA TYR A 8 0.00 8.28 7.78
C TYR A 8 -1.00 7.19 8.20
N MET A 9 -1.75 7.43 9.27
CA MET A 9 -2.73 6.46 9.75
C MET A 9 -3.83 6.21 8.72
N THR A 10 -4.33 7.26 8.07
CA THR A 10 -5.32 7.13 6.98
C THR A 10 -4.74 6.37 5.80
N SER A 11 -3.50 6.67 5.38
CA SER A 11 -2.81 5.88 4.33
C SER A 11 -2.70 4.41 4.72
N ALA A 12 -2.40 4.11 6.00
CA ALA A 12 -2.27 2.74 6.47
C ALA A 12 -3.60 1.98 6.38
N VAL A 13 -4.69 2.61 6.82
CA VAL A 13 -6.04 2.03 6.68
C VAL A 13 -6.37 1.76 5.20
N LEU A 14 -6.14 2.74 4.33
CA LEU A 14 -6.45 2.60 2.90
C LEU A 14 -5.62 1.53 2.22
N LEU A 15 -4.32 1.44 2.52
CA LEU A 15 -3.44 0.39 2.00
C LEU A 15 -3.82 -0.99 2.55
N ILE A 16 -4.19 -1.12 3.83
CA ILE A 16 -4.67 -2.39 4.38
C ILE A 16 -5.96 -2.83 3.69
N LEU A 17 -6.93 -1.92 3.51
CA LEU A 17 -8.15 -2.21 2.78
C LEU A 17 -7.87 -2.61 1.33
N HIS A 18 -6.89 -1.96 0.70
CA HIS A 18 -6.43 -2.34 -0.63
C HIS A 18 -5.85 -3.76 -0.63
N GLU A 19 -4.97 -4.13 0.30
CA GLU A 19 -4.40 -5.49 0.37
C GLU A 19 -5.47 -6.56 0.70
N MET A 20 -6.51 -6.21 1.47
CA MET A 20 -7.67 -7.10 1.69
C MET A 20 -8.42 -7.37 0.37
N ASP A 21 -8.60 -6.35 -0.46
CA ASP A 21 -9.19 -6.49 -1.79
C ASP A 21 -8.26 -7.30 -2.72
N SER A 22 -6.96 -7.03 -2.71
CA SER A 22 -5.95 -7.83 -3.40
C SER A 22 -5.99 -9.30 -2.99
N ALA A 23 -6.23 -9.58 -1.71
CA ALA A 23 -6.37 -10.94 -1.22
C ALA A 23 -7.66 -11.62 -1.69
N TYR A 24 -8.78 -10.88 -1.71
CA TYR A 24 -10.06 -11.36 -2.24
C TYR A 24 -9.95 -11.74 -3.72
N TRP A 25 -9.31 -10.88 -4.52
CA TRP A 25 -9.07 -11.11 -5.96
C TRP A 25 -7.92 -12.06 -6.25
N LYS A 26 -7.23 -12.54 -5.21
CA LYS A 26 -6.08 -13.45 -5.31
C LYS A 26 -4.99 -12.88 -6.22
N GLU A 27 -4.61 -11.62 -6.02
CA GLU A 27 -3.67 -10.88 -6.87
C GLU A 27 -2.28 -11.51 -6.95
N TRP A 28 -1.92 -12.42 -6.04
CA TRP A 28 -0.74 -13.26 -6.17
C TRP A 28 -0.72 -14.07 -7.50
N ASN A 29 -1.89 -14.32 -8.09
CA ASN A 29 -2.04 -14.96 -9.40
C ASN A 29 -1.66 -14.04 -10.58
N LEU A 30 -1.56 -12.73 -10.40
CA LEU A 30 -1.20 -11.79 -11.48
C LEU A 30 0.23 -12.01 -11.98
N PHE A 31 1.09 -12.54 -11.11
CA PHE A 31 2.51 -12.78 -11.37
C PHE A 31 2.79 -14.22 -11.81
N LYS A 32 1.75 -14.98 -12.18
CA LYS A 32 1.90 -16.31 -12.77
C LYS A 32 2.73 -16.22 -14.05
N ARG A 33 3.92 -16.82 -14.00
CA ARG A 33 4.83 -16.93 -15.15
C ARG A 33 4.74 -18.31 -15.83
N SER A 34 4.08 -19.28 -15.20
CA SER A 34 3.90 -20.65 -15.70
C SER A 34 2.41 -21.04 -15.66
N ASN A 35 1.97 -21.78 -16.69
CA ASN A 35 0.65 -22.38 -16.76
C ASN A 35 0.57 -23.72 -16.01
N ASP A 36 1.66 -24.16 -15.37
CA ASP A 36 1.74 -25.42 -14.63
C ASP A 36 1.21 -25.26 -13.19
N PRO A 37 0.06 -25.87 -12.84
CA PRO A 37 -0.55 -25.79 -11.52
C PRO A 37 0.29 -26.45 -10.40
N SER A 38 1.28 -27.29 -10.74
CA SER A 38 2.08 -28.06 -9.78
C SER A 38 3.34 -27.32 -9.29
N THR A 39 3.69 -26.19 -9.91
CA THR A 39 4.86 -25.37 -9.55
C THR A 39 4.49 -24.10 -8.76
N ASP A 40 3.22 -23.93 -8.41
CA ASP A 40 2.71 -22.72 -7.78
C ASP A 40 2.89 -22.75 -6.26
N THR A 41 3.93 -22.07 -5.78
CA THR A 41 4.17 -21.86 -4.35
C THR A 41 3.42 -20.63 -3.80
N ARG A 42 2.61 -19.95 -4.62
CA ARG A 42 1.92 -18.71 -4.23
C ARG A 42 0.49 -19.01 -3.85
N ASP A 43 0.32 -19.42 -2.62
CA ASP A 43 -0.97 -19.56 -1.96
C ASP A 43 -1.23 -18.36 -1.02
N LEU A 44 -2.38 -18.41 -0.35
CA LEU A 44 -2.71 -17.45 0.70
C LEU A 44 -1.63 -17.40 1.80
N GLY A 45 -0.96 -18.52 2.10
CA GLY A 45 0.10 -18.59 3.09
C GLY A 45 1.30 -17.73 2.72
N GLY A 46 1.78 -17.84 1.48
CA GLY A 46 2.85 -16.99 0.96
C GLY A 46 2.48 -15.50 0.96
N PHE A 47 1.25 -15.16 0.58
CA PHE A 47 0.74 -13.79 0.64
C PHE A 47 0.78 -13.26 2.09
N LEU A 48 0.28 -14.01 3.06
CA LEU A 48 0.28 -13.59 4.47
C LEU A 48 1.70 -13.47 5.04
N ILE A 49 2.58 -14.43 4.79
CA ILE A 49 3.98 -14.41 5.27
C ILE A 49 4.71 -13.16 4.76
N PHE A 50 4.47 -12.76 3.51
CA PHE A 50 5.06 -11.54 2.95
C PHE A 50 4.48 -10.26 3.59
N HIS A 51 3.18 -10.25 3.91
CA HIS A 51 2.52 -9.07 4.47
C HIS A 51 2.78 -8.86 5.97
N ILE A 52 3.07 -9.90 6.74
CA ILE A 52 3.41 -9.76 8.18
C ILE A 52 4.54 -8.74 8.43
N PRO A 53 5.74 -8.86 7.82
CA PRO A 53 6.81 -7.89 8.04
C PRO A 53 6.47 -6.50 7.49
N LEU A 54 5.70 -6.41 6.41
CA LEU A 54 5.27 -5.14 5.83
C LEU A 54 4.30 -4.39 6.76
N LEU A 55 3.29 -5.08 7.30
CA LEU A 55 2.34 -4.52 8.26
C LEU A 55 3.04 -4.15 9.57
N PHE A 56 3.97 -4.97 10.04
CA PHE A 56 4.79 -4.63 11.20
C PHE A 56 5.57 -3.33 10.96
N LEU A 57 6.27 -3.21 9.81
CA LEU A 57 7.01 -2.01 9.46
C LEU A 57 6.09 -0.78 9.33
N ALA A 58 4.89 -0.96 8.77
CA ALA A 58 3.89 0.11 8.66
C ALA A 58 3.45 0.63 10.03
N LEU A 59 3.09 -0.25 10.96
CA LEU A 59 2.66 0.13 12.31
C LEU A 59 3.81 0.67 13.16
N TRP A 60 5.00 0.08 13.04
CA TRP A 60 6.20 0.60 13.68
C TRP A 60 6.56 2.00 13.17
N GLY A 61 6.42 2.24 11.86
CA GLY A 61 6.59 3.56 11.25
C GLY A 61 5.65 4.61 11.85
N LEU A 62 4.38 4.26 12.08
CA LEU A 62 3.42 5.14 12.75
C LEU A 62 3.87 5.51 14.16
N LEU A 63 4.34 4.54 14.95
CA LEU A 63 4.88 4.81 16.30
C LEU A 63 6.10 5.75 16.22
N LYS A 64 7.04 5.48 15.32
CA LYS A 64 8.25 6.30 15.14
C LYS A 64 7.96 7.70 14.61
N LEU A 65 6.91 7.85 13.81
CA LEU A 65 6.45 9.13 13.31
C LEU A 65 5.78 9.93 14.43
N HIS A 66 4.95 9.28 15.27
CA HIS A 66 4.35 9.89 16.45
C HIS A 66 5.38 10.33 17.50
N GLU A 67 6.47 9.56 17.67
CA GLU A 67 7.64 9.93 18.49
C GLU A 67 8.45 11.11 17.89
N GLY A 68 8.14 11.56 16.67
CA GLY A 68 8.86 12.67 16.02
C GLY A 68 10.27 12.30 15.53
N THR A 69 10.55 11.01 15.33
CA THR A 69 11.89 10.56 14.94
C THR A 69 12.14 10.70 13.44
N LYS A 70 13.41 10.88 13.05
CA LYS A 70 13.83 10.84 11.64
C LYS A 70 13.50 9.51 10.96
N ALA A 71 13.60 8.40 11.70
CA ALA A 71 13.21 7.08 11.20
C ALA A 71 11.72 7.05 10.82
N GLY A 72 10.85 7.63 11.63
CA GLY A 72 9.43 7.78 11.32
C GLY A 72 9.17 8.56 10.03
N LEU A 73 9.89 9.65 9.81
CA LEU A 73 9.81 10.42 8.55
C LEU A 73 10.28 9.62 7.33
N ILE A 74 11.38 8.86 7.46
CA ILE A 74 11.87 7.98 6.38
C ILE A 74 10.84 6.91 6.05
N VAL A 75 10.26 6.25 7.06
CA VAL A 75 9.20 5.26 6.83
C VAL A 75 7.96 5.91 6.23
N SER A 76 7.57 7.10 6.68
CA SER A 76 6.48 7.91 6.08
C SER A 76 6.71 8.18 4.59
N LEU A 77 7.94 8.47 4.19
CA LEU A 77 8.30 8.68 2.78
C LEU A 77 8.12 7.40 1.95
N VAL A 78 8.65 6.28 2.44
CA VAL A 78 8.50 4.97 1.78
C VAL A 78 7.04 4.57 1.69
N PHE A 79 6.28 4.77 2.76
CA PHE A 79 4.88 4.37 2.83
C PHE A 79 3.99 5.18 1.89
N ALA A 80 4.22 6.50 1.78
CA ALA A 80 3.58 7.33 0.78
C ALA A 80 3.93 6.88 -0.64
N ALA A 81 5.21 6.56 -0.90
CA ALA A 81 5.63 6.04 -2.21
C ALA A 81 4.94 4.70 -2.56
N THR A 82 4.73 3.81 -1.59
CA THR A 82 3.95 2.57 -1.77
C THR A 82 2.53 2.86 -2.21
N GLY A 83 1.85 3.85 -1.62
CA GLY A 83 0.51 4.24 -2.05
C GLY A 83 0.45 4.78 -3.48
N LEU A 84 1.44 5.58 -3.89
CA LEU A 84 1.58 6.02 -5.28
C LEU A 84 1.80 4.83 -6.22
N PHE A 85 2.69 3.90 -5.82
CA PHE A 85 2.98 2.69 -6.58
C PHE A 85 1.74 1.81 -6.77
N ALA A 86 0.96 1.59 -5.71
CA ALA A 86 -0.27 0.80 -5.76
C ALA A 86 -1.25 1.35 -6.81
N PHE A 87 -1.49 2.66 -6.80
CA PHE A 87 -2.34 3.32 -7.79
C PHE A 87 -1.82 3.13 -9.23
N VAL A 88 -0.53 3.39 -9.47
CA VAL A 88 0.07 3.26 -10.81
C VAL A 88 0.01 1.82 -11.30
N PHE A 89 0.35 0.85 -10.44
CA PHE A 89 0.30 -0.57 -10.76
C PHE A 89 -1.12 -0.97 -11.19
N HIS A 90 -2.13 -0.55 -10.43
CA HIS A 90 -3.53 -0.86 -10.72
C HIS A 90 -4.02 -0.21 -12.01
N MET A 91 -3.64 1.03 -12.29
CA MET A 91 -3.99 1.68 -13.56
C MET A 91 -3.41 0.96 -14.77
N VAL A 92 -2.23 0.33 -14.66
CA VAL A 92 -1.65 -0.49 -15.73
C VAL A 92 -2.50 -1.76 -15.97
N PHE A 93 -2.92 -2.46 -14.92
CA PHE A 93 -3.72 -3.69 -15.07
C PHE A 93 -5.18 -3.41 -15.46
N LEU A 94 -5.76 -2.30 -14.99
CA LEU A 94 -7.07 -1.84 -15.41
C LEU A 94 -7.10 -1.54 -16.92
N LYS A 95 -6.05 -0.88 -17.45
CA LYS A 95 -5.88 -0.65 -18.89
C LYS A 95 -5.75 -1.93 -19.70
N LYS A 96 -5.27 -3.03 -19.10
CA LYS A 96 -5.21 -4.36 -19.73
C LYS A 96 -6.57 -5.09 -19.72
N GLY A 97 -7.63 -4.46 -19.25
CA GLY A 97 -8.99 -4.98 -19.32
C GLY A 97 -9.34 -6.03 -18.26
N ARG A 98 -8.52 -6.16 -17.21
CA ARG A 98 -8.71 -7.16 -16.16
C ARG A 98 -9.91 -6.82 -15.25
N PRO A 99 -10.93 -7.70 -15.14
CA PRO A 99 -12.16 -7.41 -14.41
C PRO A 99 -11.96 -7.24 -12.90
N GLU A 100 -10.92 -7.84 -12.33
CA GLU A 100 -10.57 -7.78 -10.90
C GLU A 100 -10.38 -6.33 -10.41
N PHE A 101 -10.04 -5.42 -11.31
CA PHE A 101 -9.72 -4.01 -11.01
C PHE A 101 -10.90 -3.04 -11.22
N ARG A 102 -12.10 -3.55 -11.54
CA ARG A 102 -13.25 -2.70 -11.94
C ARG A 102 -14.28 -2.46 -10.84
N ALA A 103 -14.13 -3.10 -9.68
CA ALA A 103 -15.06 -2.90 -8.58
C ALA A 103 -15.05 -1.41 -8.13
N PRO A 104 -16.22 -0.73 -8.07
CA PRO A 104 -16.27 0.70 -7.76
C PRO A 104 -15.62 1.06 -6.43
N VAL A 105 -15.83 0.23 -5.40
CA VAL A 105 -15.25 0.44 -4.07
C VAL A 105 -13.72 0.37 -4.11
N SER A 106 -13.16 -0.60 -4.84
CA SER A 106 -11.71 -0.75 -5.03
C SER A 106 -11.09 0.48 -5.71
N ILE A 107 -11.76 1.01 -6.73
CA ILE A 107 -11.33 2.25 -7.41
C ILE A 107 -11.38 3.43 -6.44
N CYS A 108 -12.43 3.56 -5.64
CA CYS A 108 -12.52 4.60 -4.62
C CYS A 108 -11.38 4.51 -3.59
N ILE A 109 -11.07 3.31 -3.11
CA ILE A 109 -9.94 3.07 -2.19
C ILE A 109 -8.64 3.50 -2.85
N LEU A 110 -8.37 3.09 -4.10
CA LEU A 110 -7.13 3.45 -4.81
C LEU A 110 -7.00 4.97 -5.04
N CYS A 111 -8.08 5.63 -5.46
CA CYS A 111 -8.09 7.08 -5.63
C CYS A 111 -7.86 7.81 -4.30
N ALA A 112 -8.48 7.35 -3.22
CA ALA A 112 -8.23 7.89 -1.88
C ALA A 112 -6.77 7.65 -1.44
N THR A 113 -6.23 6.44 -1.67
CA THR A 113 -4.82 6.11 -1.40
C THR A 113 -3.90 7.08 -2.12
N LEU A 114 -4.15 7.38 -3.40
CA LEU A 114 -3.35 8.34 -4.17
C LEU A 114 -3.37 9.73 -3.54
N LEU A 115 -4.55 10.28 -3.27
CA LEU A 115 -4.70 11.64 -2.74
C LEU A 115 -4.03 11.80 -1.37
N VAL A 116 -4.27 10.85 -0.46
CA VAL A 116 -3.68 10.87 0.88
C VAL A 116 -2.16 10.67 0.80
N SER A 117 -1.69 9.79 -0.07
CA SER A 117 -0.25 9.54 -0.22
C SER A 117 0.50 10.75 -0.80
N ILE A 118 -0.11 11.50 -1.73
CA ILE A 118 0.47 12.76 -2.22
C ILE A 118 0.57 13.78 -1.09
N ALA A 119 -0.51 13.97 -0.32
CA ALA A 119 -0.51 14.89 0.81
C ALA A 119 0.53 14.51 1.88
N GLN A 120 0.60 13.21 2.23
CA GLN A 120 1.60 12.67 3.15
C GLN A 120 3.02 12.88 2.61
N LEU A 121 3.27 12.63 1.32
CA LEU A 121 4.58 12.78 0.69
C LEU A 121 5.05 14.23 0.76
N CYS A 122 4.22 15.18 0.33
CA CYS A 122 4.54 16.61 0.36
C CYS A 122 4.88 17.08 1.79
N LEU A 123 4.07 16.70 2.77
CA LEU A 123 4.30 17.11 4.15
C LEU A 123 5.51 16.42 4.78
N THR A 124 5.75 15.14 4.47
CA THR A 124 6.95 14.42 4.93
C THR A 124 8.21 15.09 4.39
N ILE A 125 8.25 15.46 3.10
CA ILE A 125 9.38 16.17 2.49
C ILE A 125 9.59 17.53 3.16
N ALA A 126 8.53 18.30 3.37
CA ALA A 126 8.62 19.59 4.05
C ALA A 126 9.29 19.44 5.43
N ARG A 127 8.87 18.45 6.23
CA ARG A 127 9.45 18.18 7.56
C ARG A 127 10.88 17.65 7.53
N LEU A 128 11.31 17.00 6.45
CA LEU A 128 12.69 16.57 6.28
C LEU A 128 13.61 17.74 5.89
N MET A 129 13.06 18.79 5.27
CA MET A 129 13.81 19.96 4.81
C MET A 129 13.94 21.06 5.88
N GLY A 130 13.06 21.10 6.88
CA GLY A 130 13.09 22.07 7.98
C GLY A 130 11.70 22.59 8.32
#